data_AF-A0A971HJP4-F1
#
_entry.id   AF-A0A971HJP4-F1
#
_cell.length_a   1.000
_cell.length_b   1.000
_cell.length_c   1.000
_cell.angle_alpha   90.00
_cell.angle_beta   90.00
_cell.angle_gamma   90.00
#
_symmetry.space_group_name_H-M   'P 1'
#
loop_
_entity.id
_entity.type
_entity.pdbx_description
1 polymer ?
#
loop_
_entity_poly.entity_id
_entity_poly.type
_entity_poly.pdbx_seq_one_letter_code
_entity_poly.pdbx_strand_id
1 'polypeptide(L)'
;MSNKFKVLYYVNQFFGQIGGEEKAGVAPTFEAKTIGPALGFNGLLEDEGEVIGTIICGDNYFNEHKEEALEYIRYTFISIYVNKDHKKQIGKRSIDKYSAIIG
;
A
#
# COMPACT_ATOMS: atom_id res chain seq x y z
N MET A 1 17.14 20.42 -0.36
CA MET A 1 16.07 19.60 -0.97
C MET A 1 15.36 18.90 0.17
N SER A 2 14.10 19.27 0.40
CA SER A 2 13.27 18.72 1.47
C SER A 2 13.09 17.22 1.26
N ASN A 3 13.38 16.41 2.27
CA ASN A 3 13.20 14.96 2.21
C ASN A 3 11.68 14.68 2.33
N LYS A 4 10.94 14.78 1.22
CA LYS A 4 9.50 14.52 1.21
C LYS A 4 9.22 13.06 1.61
N PHE A 5 8.31 12.85 2.56
CA PHE A 5 7.83 11.53 2.90
C PHE A 5 7.11 10.94 1.70
N LYS A 6 7.36 9.67 1.42
CA LYS A 6 6.60 8.94 0.41
C LYS A 6 5.67 7.98 1.13
N VAL A 7 4.42 7.91 0.67
CA VAL A 7 3.36 7.14 1.33
C VAL A 7 2.74 6.16 0.34
N LEU A 8 2.62 4.90 0.77
CA LEU A 8 1.72 3.92 0.16
C LEU A 8 0.43 3.91 0.97
N TYR A 9 -0.70 4.18 0.32
CA TYR A 9 -1.99 4.31 0.97
C TYR A 9 -2.82 3.04 0.77
N TYR A 10 -3.25 2.38 1.83
CA TYR A 10 -4.13 1.21 1.73
C TYR A 10 -5.60 1.64 1.77
N VAL A 11 -6.45 0.98 0.97
CA VAL A 11 -7.90 1.10 1.03
C VAL A 11 -8.58 -0.25 0.78
N ASN A 12 -9.82 -0.37 1.26
CA ASN A 12 -10.67 -1.49 0.88
C ASN A 12 -11.22 -1.32 -0.57
N GLN A 13 -11.91 -2.34 -1.08
CA GLN A 13 -12.48 -2.35 -2.43
C GLN A 13 -13.45 -1.19 -2.72
N PHE A 14 -14.21 -0.78 -1.70
CA PHE A 14 -15.20 0.29 -1.82
C PHE A 14 -14.52 1.64 -2.02
N PHE A 15 -13.58 1.98 -1.14
CA PHE A 15 -12.80 3.21 -1.22
C PHE A 15 -11.79 3.19 -2.38
N GLY A 16 -11.38 2.00 -2.82
CA GLY A 16 -10.60 1.77 -4.02
C GLY A 16 -11.39 1.90 -5.33
N GLN A 17 -12.70 2.15 -5.27
CA GLN A 17 -13.57 2.34 -6.44
C GLN A 17 -13.59 1.15 -7.41
N ILE A 18 -13.35 -0.07 -6.92
CA ILE A 18 -13.38 -1.29 -7.76
C ILE A 18 -14.70 -2.07 -7.66
N GLY A 19 -15.51 -1.81 -6.63
CA GLY A 19 -16.84 -2.41 -6.41
C GLY A 19 -17.23 -2.48 -4.94
N GLY A 20 -18.39 -3.06 -4.65
CA GLY A 20 -18.93 -3.26 -3.29
C GLY A 20 -18.65 -4.65 -2.73
N GLU A 21 -19.69 -5.29 -2.18
CA GLU A 21 -19.61 -6.65 -1.63
C GLU A 21 -19.15 -7.68 -2.66
N GLU A 22 -19.51 -7.50 -3.93
CA GLU A 22 -19.09 -8.38 -5.03
C GLU A 22 -17.57 -8.38 -5.29
N LYS A 23 -16.86 -7.39 -4.73
CA LYS A 23 -15.39 -7.28 -4.78
C LYS A 23 -14.72 -7.47 -3.41
N ALA A 24 -15.48 -7.81 -2.38
CA ALA A 24 -14.95 -8.05 -1.03
C ALA A 24 -13.91 -9.19 -0.98
N GLY A 25 -13.98 -10.15 -1.90
CA GLY A 25 -13.05 -11.29 -2.00
C GLY A 25 -11.85 -11.07 -2.91
N VAL A 26 -11.59 -9.84 -3.40
CA VAL A 26 -10.49 -9.58 -4.34
C VAL A 26 -9.15 -9.45 -3.60
N ALA A 27 -8.15 -10.18 -4.10
CA ALA A 27 -6.77 -10.11 -3.63
C ALA A 27 -6.18 -8.69 -3.77
N PRO A 28 -5.19 -8.32 -2.95
CA PRO A 28 -4.63 -6.98 -2.97
C PRO A 28 -3.97 -6.65 -4.32
N THR A 29 -4.17 -5.42 -4.77
CA THR A 29 -3.60 -4.87 -6.01
C THR A 29 -3.02 -3.49 -5.75
N PHE A 30 -1.95 -3.14 -6.48
CA PHE A 30 -1.29 -1.85 -6.42
C PHE A 30 -1.62 -1.00 -7.65
N GLU A 31 -1.99 0.25 -7.40
CA GLU A 31 -2.23 1.27 -8.40
C GLU A 31 -1.29 2.46 -8.19
N ALA A 32 -0.51 2.82 -9.20
CA ALA A 32 0.43 3.96 -9.17
C ALA A 32 -0.29 5.32 -9.33
N LYS A 33 -1.39 5.51 -8.59
CA LYS A 33 -2.20 6.73 -8.54
C LYS A 33 -2.88 6.86 -7.17
N THR A 34 -3.32 8.05 -6.83
CA THR A 34 -4.15 8.30 -5.65
C THR A 34 -5.61 7.95 -5.96
N ILE A 35 -6.22 7.08 -5.15
CA ILE A 35 -7.60 6.63 -5.35
C ILE A 35 -8.41 6.87 -4.07
N GLY A 36 -9.63 7.40 -4.24
CA GLY A 36 -10.56 7.62 -3.14
C GLY A 36 -9.95 8.52 -2.04
N PRO A 37 -9.96 8.09 -0.77
CA PRO A 37 -9.40 8.85 0.35
C PRO A 37 -7.92 9.22 0.19
N ALA A 38 -7.15 8.45 -0.58
CA ALA A 38 -5.73 8.73 -0.82
C ALA A 38 -5.50 10.08 -1.51
N LEU A 39 -6.44 10.55 -2.34
CA LEU A 39 -6.35 11.86 -2.98
C LEU A 39 -6.46 13.00 -1.96
N GLY A 40 -7.43 12.89 -1.06
CA GLY A 40 -7.62 13.87 0.02
C GLY A 40 -6.43 13.88 0.97
N PHE A 41 -5.95 12.69 1.37
CA PHE A 41 -4.76 12.55 2.20
C PHE A 41 -3.51 13.15 1.54
N ASN A 42 -3.31 12.91 0.24
CA ASN A 42 -2.20 13.51 -0.51
C ASN A 42 -2.24 15.04 -0.50
N GLY A 43 -3.43 15.63 -0.57
CA GLY A 43 -3.60 17.09 -0.45
C GLY A 43 -3.20 17.64 0.91
N LEU A 44 -3.41 16.87 1.98
CA LEU A 44 -3.04 17.26 3.36
C LEU A 44 -1.54 17.14 3.65
N LEU A 45 -0.78 16.40 2.84
CA LEU A 45 0.67 16.25 3.01
C LEU A 45 1.47 17.48 2.53
N GLU A 46 0.87 18.33 1.70
CA GLU A 46 1.47 19.56 1.16
C GLU A 46 2.94 19.38 0.72
N ASP A 47 3.87 20.07 1.38
CA ASP A 47 5.31 19.99 1.10
C ASP A 47 6.07 18.97 1.95
N GLU A 48 5.40 18.34 2.91
CA GLU A 48 5.99 17.33 3.79
C GLU A 48 6.05 15.96 3.12
N GLY A 49 5.13 15.63 2.21
CA GLY A 49 5.11 14.32 1.57
C GLY A 49 4.25 14.18 0.32
N GLU A 50 4.27 12.99 -0.25
CA GLU A 50 3.46 12.59 -1.40
C GLU A 50 2.99 11.14 -1.25
N VAL A 51 1.76 10.86 -1.67
CA VAL A 51 1.26 9.50 -1.86
C VAL A 51 1.73 9.00 -3.22
N ILE A 52 2.56 7.97 -3.23
CA ILE A 52 3.15 7.42 -4.45
C ILE A 52 2.31 6.30 -5.09
N GLY A 53 1.25 5.87 -4.40
CA GLY A 53 0.28 4.93 -4.95
C GLY A 53 -0.65 4.36 -3.88
N THR A 54 -1.66 3.64 -4.35
CA THR A 54 -2.73 3.09 -3.53
C THR A 54 -2.72 1.56 -3.63
N ILE A 55 -2.80 0.87 -2.50
CA ILE A 55 -3.08 -0.57 -2.45
C ILE A 55 -4.56 -0.77 -2.16
N ILE A 56 -5.24 -1.55 -2.99
CA ILE A 56 -6.65 -1.87 -2.85
C ILE A 56 -6.76 -3.35 -2.51
N CYS A 57 -7.53 -3.69 -1.47
CA CYS A 57 -7.82 -5.09 -1.14
C CYS A 57 -9.30 -5.24 -0.79
N GLY A 58 -9.90 -6.38 -1.15
CA GLY A 58 -11.21 -6.73 -0.62
C GLY A 58 -11.14 -6.96 0.90
N ASP A 59 -12.12 -6.47 1.64
CA ASP A 59 -12.22 -6.63 3.08
C ASP A 59 -12.38 -8.09 3.52
N ASN A 60 -13.21 -8.88 2.84
CA ASN A 60 -13.30 -10.33 3.10
C ASN A 60 -11.95 -11.01 2.83
N TYR A 61 -11.31 -10.71 1.69
CA TYR A 61 -9.99 -11.27 1.39
C TYR A 61 -8.95 -10.90 2.45
N PHE A 62 -8.91 -9.64 2.90
CA PHE A 62 -7.97 -9.22 3.94
C PHE A 62 -8.22 -9.94 5.28
N ASN A 63 -9.48 -10.22 5.62
CA ASN A 63 -9.83 -10.93 6.85
C ASN A 63 -9.52 -12.43 6.77
N GLU A 64 -9.74 -13.06 5.61
CA GLU A 64 -9.56 -14.51 5.40
C GLU A 64 -8.10 -14.87 5.07
N HIS A 65 -7.37 -13.99 4.39
CA HIS A 65 -6.01 -14.17 3.90
C HIS A 65 -5.06 -13.09 4.42
N LYS A 66 -5.18 -12.76 5.71
CA LYS A 66 -4.50 -11.62 6.34
C LYS A 66 -2.98 -11.65 6.15
N GLU A 67 -2.35 -12.79 6.38
CA GLU A 67 -0.89 -12.94 6.24
C GLU A 67 -0.45 -12.70 4.79
N GLU A 68 -1.15 -13.29 3.81
CA GLU A 68 -0.88 -13.11 2.38
C GLU A 68 -1.04 -11.64 1.97
N ALA A 69 -2.09 -10.97 2.45
CA ALA A 69 -2.35 -9.57 2.17
C ALA A 69 -1.27 -8.65 2.75
N LEU A 70 -0.84 -8.91 3.99
CA LEU A 70 0.26 -8.18 4.62
C LEU A 70 1.61 -8.44 3.92
N GLU A 71 1.88 -9.67 3.49
CA GLU A 71 3.07 -9.99 2.70
C GLU A 71 3.08 -9.23 1.37
N TYR A 72 1.94 -9.14 0.67
CA TYR A 72 1.81 -8.34 -0.54
C TYR A 72 2.09 -6.85 -0.30
N ILE A 73 1.50 -6.27 0.76
CA ILE A 73 1.73 -4.85 1.12
C ILE A 73 3.22 -4.59 1.39
N ARG A 74 3.86 -5.48 2.16
CA ARG A 74 5.28 -5.39 2.47
C ARG A 74 6.15 -5.54 1.23
N TYR A 75 5.85 -6.52 0.38
CA TYR A 75 6.58 -6.73 -0.86
C TYR A 75 6.45 -5.53 -1.80
N THR A 76 5.23 -5.00 -1.95
CA THR A 76 4.95 -3.80 -2.76
C THR A 76 5.79 -2.62 -2.25
N PHE A 77 5.79 -2.37 -0.94
CA PHE A 77 6.64 -1.35 -0.33
C PHE A 77 8.12 -1.57 -0.66
N ILE A 78 8.66 -2.76 -0.41
CA ILE A 78 10.08 -3.05 -0.69
C ILE A 78 10.40 -2.87 -2.18
N SER A 79 9.54 -3.34 -3.07
CA SER A 79 9.74 -3.27 -4.52
C SER A 79 9.82 -1.85 -5.06
N ILE A 80 9.11 -0.91 -4.43
CA ILE A 80 9.06 0.49 -4.83
C ILE A 80 10.23 1.29 -4.23
N TYR A 81 10.66 0.96 -3.01
CA TYR A 81 11.66 1.75 -2.28
C TYR A 81 13.08 1.19 -2.32
N VAL A 82 13.26 -0.12 -2.54
CA VAL A 82 14.58 -0.75 -2.56
C VAL A 82 15.02 -0.94 -4.00
N ASN A 83 16.09 -0.21 -4.39
CA ASN A 83 16.75 -0.33 -5.69
C ASN A 83 17.09 -1.80 -6.02
N LYS A 84 17.02 -2.13 -7.34
CA LYS A 84 17.14 -3.49 -7.91
C LYS A 84 18.40 -4.29 -7.47
N ASP A 85 19.44 -3.65 -6.95
CA ASP A 85 20.69 -4.27 -6.48
C ASP A 85 20.56 -5.10 -5.18
N HIS A 86 19.56 -4.85 -4.34
CA HIS A 86 19.37 -5.59 -3.08
C HIS A 86 18.43 -6.81 -3.19
N LYS A 87 17.99 -7.18 -4.40
CA LYS A 87 17.13 -8.36 -4.66
C LYS A 87 17.69 -9.69 -4.14
N LYS A 88 18.96 -9.76 -3.73
CA LYS A 88 19.64 -11.00 -3.34
C LYS A 88 19.60 -11.35 -1.83
N GLN A 89 19.02 -10.52 -0.96
CA GLN A 89 19.10 -10.73 0.50
C GLN A 89 17.85 -10.41 1.31
N ILE A 90 16.65 -10.55 0.75
CA ILE A 90 15.42 -10.48 1.57
C ILE A 90 15.20 -11.82 2.27
N GLY A 91 16.02 -12.09 3.29
CA GLY A 91 15.72 -13.05 4.34
C GLY A 91 14.68 -12.46 5.29
N LYS A 92 13.90 -13.35 5.93
CA LYS A 92 12.72 -13.14 6.80
C LYS A 92 12.87 -12.16 7.98
N ARG A 93 13.98 -11.42 8.11
CA ARG A 93 14.43 -10.74 9.34
C ARG A 93 14.61 -9.21 9.25
N SER A 94 14.35 -8.59 8.09
CA SER A 94 14.52 -7.13 7.90
C SER A 94 13.22 -6.34 7.81
N ILE A 95 12.10 -6.94 8.20
CA ILE A 95 10.73 -6.46 7.90
C ILE A 95 10.17 -5.49 8.97
N ASP A 96 10.86 -5.34 10.10
CA ASP A 96 10.35 -4.65 11.29
C ASP A 96 10.47 -3.11 11.29
N LYS A 97 10.99 -2.50 10.21
CA LYS A 97 11.26 -1.04 10.17
C LYS A 97 10.37 -0.22 9.24
N TYR A 98 9.45 -0.84 8.52
CA TYR A 98 8.60 -0.12 7.56
C TYR A 98 7.16 -0.05 8.07
N SER A 99 6.76 1.14 8.50
CA SER A 99 5.39 1.44 8.92
C SER A 99 4.55 1.74 7.68
N ALA A 100 3.62 0.85 7.33
CA ALA A 100 2.53 1.17 6.41
C ALA A 100 1.45 1.93 7.19
N ILE A 101 0.98 3.07 6.67
CA ILE A 101 -0.21 3.74 7.22
C ILE A 101 -1.41 2.96 6.70
N ILE A 102 -2.01 2.16 7.57
CA ILE A 102 -3.28 1.48 7.32
C ILE A 102 -4.36 2.43 7.83
N GLY A 103 -5.15 2.98 6.91
CA GLY A 103 -6.33 3.80 7.19
C GLY A 103 -7.60 3.03 6.88
#